data_AF-A0A957R655-F1
#
_entry.id   AF-A0A957R655-F1
#
_cell.length_a   1.000
_cell.length_b   1.000
_cell.length_c   1.000
_cell.angle_alpha   90.00
_cell.angle_beta   90.00
_cell.angle_gamma   90.00
#
_symmetry.space_group_name_H-M   'P 1'
#
loop_
_entity.id
_entity.type
_entity.pdbx_description
1 polymer ?
#
loop_
_entity_poly.entity_id
_entity_poly.type
_entity_poly.pdbx_seq_one_letter_code
_entity_poly.pdbx_strand_id
1 'polypeptide(L)'
;VCIGAWWPAKTLDELILSMGDMIQYKNLDPKDPMNSKAAAWALRNKHRFPIDERDLKGGPSVVDQIVLGDTESASDIEINIL
;
A
#
# COMPACT_ATOMS: atom_id res chain seq x y z
N VAL A 1 5.08 19.10 -6.29
CA VAL A 1 5.60 17.81 -6.78
C VAL A 1 4.43 17.15 -7.50
N CYS A 2 4.60 16.66 -8.73
CA CYS A 2 3.51 15.94 -9.39
C CYS A 2 3.38 14.54 -8.77
N ILE A 3 2.17 13.98 -8.79
CA ILE A 3 2.01 12.53 -8.72
C ILE A 3 2.62 12.02 -10.04
N GLY A 4 3.47 11.01 -10.02
CA GLY A 4 4.15 10.53 -11.24
C GLY A 4 3.19 10.01 -12.32
N ALA A 5 3.64 9.06 -13.13
CA ALA A 5 2.80 8.53 -14.22
C ALA A 5 1.41 8.05 -13.74
N TRP A 6 0.36 8.64 -14.31
CA TRP A 6 -1.04 8.27 -14.14
C TRP A 6 -1.52 7.51 -15.38
N TRP A 7 -2.25 6.41 -15.21
CA TRP A 7 -2.84 5.65 -16.32
C TRP A 7 -4.30 5.26 -16.02
N PRO A 8 -5.16 5.10 -17.05
CA PRO A 8 -6.61 4.98 -16.87
C PRO A 8 -7.10 3.74 -16.10
N ALA A 9 -6.27 2.69 -16.00
CA ALA A 9 -6.62 1.46 -15.28
C ALA A 9 -6.41 1.57 -13.76
N LYS A 10 -5.90 2.69 -13.26
CA LYS A 10 -5.62 2.88 -11.84
C LYS A 10 -6.92 3.12 -11.07
N THR A 11 -7.12 2.32 -10.02
CA THR A 11 -8.27 2.39 -9.12
C THR A 11 -8.12 3.54 -8.11
N LEU A 12 -9.23 3.93 -7.46
CA LEU A 12 -9.24 5.06 -6.53
C LEU A 12 -8.39 4.78 -5.28
N ASP A 13 -8.41 3.55 -4.77
CA ASP A 13 -7.56 3.11 -3.66
C ASP A 13 -6.07 3.17 -4.02
N GLU A 14 -5.68 2.75 -5.23
CA GLU A 14 -4.31 2.89 -5.71
C GLU A 14 -3.88 4.37 -5.85
N LEU A 15 -4.82 5.26 -6.21
CA LEU A 15 -4.55 6.70 -6.23
C LEU A 15 -4.28 7.23 -4.81
N ILE A 16 -5.13 6.86 -3.85
CA ILE A 16 -5.01 7.29 -2.45
C ILE A 16 -3.69 6.79 -1.85
N LEU A 17 -3.31 5.53 -2.10
CA LEU A 17 -2.02 4.99 -1.67
C LEU A 17 -0.85 5.77 -2.26
N SER A 18 -0.92 6.08 -3.55
CA SER A 18 0.10 6.89 -4.23
C SER A 18 0.23 8.31 -3.67
N MET A 19 -0.87 8.92 -3.23
CA MET A 19 -0.83 10.22 -2.54
C MET A 19 -0.20 10.09 -1.16
N GLY A 20 -0.50 9.02 -0.44
CA GLY A 20 0.10 8.73 0.85
C GLY A 20 1.63 8.55 0.75
N ASP A 21 2.12 7.86 -0.27
CA ASP A 21 3.56 7.74 -0.53
C ASP A 21 4.24 9.10 -0.80
N MET A 22 3.53 10.04 -1.45
CA MET A 22 4.04 11.41 -1.62
C MET A 22 4.14 12.15 -0.28
N ILE A 23 3.15 11.98 0.60
CA ILE A 23 3.12 12.60 1.94
C ILE A 23 4.21 12.01 2.84
N GLN A 24 4.47 10.70 2.75
CA GLN A 24 5.58 10.02 3.43
C GLN A 24 6.95 10.32 2.78
N TYR A 25 7.00 11.19 1.77
CA TYR A 25 8.20 11.56 1.03
C TYR A 25 8.91 10.37 0.33
N LYS A 26 8.26 9.20 0.21
CA LYS A 26 8.75 8.02 -0.51
C LYS A 26 8.74 8.25 -2.01
N ASN A 27 7.66 8.88 -2.50
CA ASN A 27 7.45 9.12 -3.92
C ASN A 27 7.43 10.63 -4.21
N LEU A 28 8.63 11.21 -4.35
CA LEU A 28 8.81 12.55 -4.87
C LEU A 28 9.44 12.42 -6.24
N ASP A 29 8.74 12.84 -7.30
CA ASP A 29 9.36 13.00 -8.62
C ASP A 29 9.80 14.46 -8.83
N PRO A 30 11.08 14.79 -8.60
CA PRO A 30 11.60 16.13 -8.87
C PRO A 30 11.88 16.38 -10.36
N LYS A 31 11.74 15.38 -11.25
CA LYS A 31 11.94 15.57 -12.71
C LYS A 31 10.74 16.24 -13.36
N ASP A 32 9.53 15.99 -12.84
CA ASP A 32 8.31 16.69 -13.24
C ASP A 32 7.64 17.39 -12.04
N PRO A 33 8.18 18.54 -11.59
CA PRO A 33 7.66 19.19 -10.40
C PRO A 33 6.61 20.25 -10.74
N MET A 34 5.44 20.15 -10.12
CA MET A 34 4.47 21.27 -10.06
C MET A 34 5.08 22.59 -9.53
N ASN A 35 6.10 22.50 -8.68
CA ASN A 35 6.82 23.66 -8.16
C ASN A 35 8.33 23.40 -8.20
N SER A 36 9.01 24.04 -9.16
CA SER A 36 10.44 23.83 -9.41
C SER A 36 11.32 24.28 -8.23
N LYS A 37 10.95 25.35 -7.50
CA LYS A 37 11.71 25.83 -6.33
C LYS A 37 11.67 24.82 -5.18
N ALA A 38 10.47 24.29 -4.90
CA ALA A 38 10.29 23.27 -3.87
C ALA A 38 11.03 21.98 -4.22
N ALA A 39 10.99 21.55 -5.49
CA ALA A 39 11.71 20.37 -5.95
C ALA A 39 13.23 20.51 -5.83
N ALA A 40 13.78 21.67 -6.23
CA ALA A 40 15.20 21.95 -6.09
C ALA A 40 15.65 21.96 -4.62
N TRP A 41 14.82 22.52 -3.73
CA TRP A 41 15.09 22.47 -2.29
C TRP A 41 15.02 21.04 -1.75
N ALA A 42 14.00 20.28 -2.12
CA ALA A 42 13.81 18.88 -1.70
C ALA A 42 14.98 17.99 -2.12
N LEU A 43 15.47 18.14 -3.35
CA LEU A 43 16.66 17.45 -3.85
C LEU A 43 17.90 17.69 -2.99
N ARG A 44 18.12 18.93 -2.54
CA ARG A 44 19.25 19.30 -1.68
C ARG A 44 19.09 18.87 -0.22
N ASN A 45 17.85 18.67 0.22
CA ASN A 45 17.49 18.43 1.62
C ASN A 45 16.86 17.05 1.86
N LYS A 46 17.08 16.07 0.97
CA LYS A 46 16.49 14.73 1.10
C LYS A 46 16.72 14.08 2.46
N HIS A 47 17.90 14.30 3.05
CA HIS A 47 18.29 13.80 4.37
C HIS A 47 17.44 14.36 5.52
N ARG A 48 16.68 15.44 5.31
CA ARG A 48 15.82 16.06 6.32
C ARG A 48 14.40 15.51 6.32
N PHE A 49 14.05 14.68 5.34
CA PHE A 49 12.70 14.15 5.24
C PHE A 49 12.50 13.01 6.21
N PRO A 50 11.45 13.06 7.05
CA PRO A 50 11.05 11.93 7.87
C PRO A 50 10.39 10.89 6.94
N ILE A 51 11.22 10.03 6.33
CA ILE A 51 10.72 8.92 5.53
C ILE A 51 10.09 7.91 6.49
N ASP A 52 8.78 7.78 6.43
CA ASP A 52 8.05 6.79 7.23
C ASP A 52 8.08 5.45 6.49
N GLU A 53 8.71 4.43 7.06
CA GLU A 53 8.85 3.12 6.40
C GLU A 53 7.58 2.26 6.47
N ARG A 54 6.58 2.66 7.27
CA ARG A 54 5.34 1.89 7.42
C ARG A 54 4.57 1.86 6.10
N ASP A 55 4.09 0.68 5.74
CA ASP A 55 3.17 0.51 4.62
C ASP A 55 1.79 1.08 4.97
N LEU A 56 1.21 1.83 4.03
CA LEU A 56 -0.11 2.44 4.17
C LEU A 56 -1.24 1.43 3.91
N LYS A 57 -0.95 0.34 3.18
CA LYS A 57 -1.97 -0.67 2.85
C LYS A 57 -2.37 -1.55 4.04
N GLY A 58 -1.70 -1.38 5.18
CA GLY A 58 -2.12 -1.94 6.46
C GLY A 58 -2.14 -3.47 6.49
N GLY A 59 -0.97 -4.09 6.66
CA GLY A 59 -0.85 -5.52 6.94
C GLY A 59 -1.34 -6.45 5.82
N PRO A 60 -1.27 -7.78 6.04
CA PRO A 60 -1.76 -8.77 5.07
C PRO A 60 -3.26 -8.58 4.84
N SER A 61 -3.71 -8.77 3.59
CA SER A 61 -5.12 -8.65 3.21
C SER A 61 -5.99 -9.51 4.14
N VAL A 62 -7.24 -9.10 4.39
CA VAL A 62 -8.20 -9.94 5.13
C VAL A 62 -8.28 -11.34 4.51
N VAL A 63 -8.14 -11.45 3.19
CA VAL A 63 -8.10 -12.73 2.46
C VAL A 63 -6.89 -13.58 2.86
N ASP A 64 -5.73 -12.96 3.08
CA ASP A 64 -4.50 -13.64 3.50
C ASP A 64 -4.56 -14.10 4.98
N GLN A 65 -5.53 -13.59 5.74
CA GLN A 65 -5.78 -13.97 7.14
C GLN A 65 -6.84 -15.07 7.27
N ILE A 66 -7.49 -15.47 6.17
CA ILE A 66 -8.46 -16.57 6.19
C ILE A 66 -7.69 -17.89 6.23
N VAL A 67 -7.56 -18.46 7.43
CA VAL A 67 -7.13 -19.85 7.61
C VAL A 67 -8.37 -20.72 7.45
N LEU A 68 -8.48 -21.42 6.32
CA LEU A 68 -9.45 -22.50 6.17
C LEU A 68 -8.99 -23.62 7.11
N GLY A 69 -9.78 -23.88 8.16
CA GLY A 69 -9.54 -25.01 9.06
C GLY A 69 -9.48 -26.32 8.26
N ASP A 70 -8.63 -27.24 8.70
CA ASP A 70 -8.51 -28.56 8.09
C ASP A 70 -9.92 -29.16 7.95
N THR A 71 -10.24 -29.67 6.76
CA THR A 71 -11.48 -30.41 6.54
C THR A 71 -11.54 -31.53 7.56
N GLU A 72 -12.50 -31.48 8.48
CA GLU A 72 -12.77 -32.56 9.42
C GLU A 72 -12.83 -33.86 8.61
N SER A 73 -11.89 -34.77 8.88
CA SER A 73 -11.87 -36.07 8.24
C SER A 73 -13.18 -36.79 8.56
N ALA A 74 -13.78 -37.38 7.54
CA ALA A 74 -15.10 -38.04 7.60
C ALA A 74 -15.19 -39.27 8.55
N SER A 75 -14.22 -39.46 9.46
CA SER A 75 -14.20 -40.54 10.44
C SER A 75 -15.06 -40.28 11.67
N ASP A 76 -15.44 -39.03 11.95
CA ASP A 76 -16.06 -38.66 13.24
C ASP A 76 -17.60 -38.59 13.20
N ILE A 77 -18.22 -38.95 12.07
CA ILE A 77 -19.68 -39.00 11.93
C ILE A 77 -20.16 -40.44 12.21
N GLU A 78 -20.11 -40.87 13.48
CA GLU A 78 -20.92 -42.00 13.92
C GLU A 78 -22.36 -41.52 14.20
N ILE A 79 -23.22 -41.55 13.18
CA ILE A 79 -24.66 -41.38 13.40
C ILE A 79 -25.19 -42.71 13.94
N ASN A 80 -25.37 -42.78 15.25
CA ASN A 80 -26.03 -43.91 15.89
C ASN A 80 -27.55 -43.76 15.73
N ILE A 81 -28.13 -44.44 14.75
CA ILE A 81 -29.59 -44.51 14.58
C ILE A 81 -30.09 -45.63 15.49
N LEU A 82 -30.75 -45.22 16.59
CA LEU A 82 -31.59 -46.09 17.43
C LEU A 82 -32.81 -46.60 16.67
#